data_AF-A0A7V1E7K0-F1
#
_entry.id   AF-A0A7V1E7K0-F1
#
_cell.length_a   1.000
_cell.length_b   1.000
_cell.length_c   1.000
_cell.angle_alpha   90.00
_cell.angle_beta   90.00
_cell.angle_gamma   90.00
#
_symmetry.space_group_name_H-M   'P 1'
#
loop_
_entity.id
_entity.type
_entity.pdbx_description
1 polymer ?
#
loop_
_entity_poly.entity_id
_entity_poly.type
_entity_poly.pdbx_seq_one_letter_code
_entity_poly.pdbx_strand_id
1 'polypeptide(L)'
;VCTGVRVGPDHKISRQDQTQLRQERVLDPHLPYLKIVSQVVIGSCTNGRIEDLRIAAKILAGNKAAKGIRLIVIPATQGIYKQAMKEGLFDIFLDAGAAISTPTCGPCLGGHMGVLASGERALATTNRNFVGRMGHKDSEVFLAGPAVAAATALAGQIVGPQERQPDEN
;
A
#
# COMPACT_ATOMS: atom_id res chain seq x y z
N VAL A 1 -1.05 9.83 -28.58
CA VAL A 1 -0.98 8.78 -29.63
C VAL A 1 -0.08 7.68 -29.10
N CYS A 2 -0.65 6.64 -28.46
CA CYS A 2 0.13 5.60 -27.80
C CYS A 2 0.48 4.48 -28.78
N THR A 3 1.73 4.45 -29.25
CA THR A 3 2.30 3.30 -29.94
C THR A 3 2.80 2.30 -28.90
N GLY A 4 1.99 1.29 -28.60
CA GLY A 4 2.38 0.19 -27.72
C GLY A 4 3.31 -0.79 -28.44
N VAL A 5 4.55 -0.91 -27.96
CA VAL A 5 5.48 -1.94 -28.43
C VAL A 5 5.14 -3.25 -27.72
N ARG A 6 4.66 -4.27 -28.47
CA ARG A 6 4.59 -5.65 -27.97
C ARG A 6 6.00 -6.22 -27.99
N VAL A 7 6.50 -6.65 -26.84
CA VAL A 7 7.80 -7.32 -26.74
C VAL A 7 7.55 -8.82 -26.59
N GLY A 8 7.97 -9.60 -27.58
CA GLY A 8 7.87 -11.06 -27.59
C GLY A 8 8.87 -11.74 -26.64
N PRO A 9 8.76 -13.07 -26.46
CA PRO A 9 9.40 -13.82 -25.37
C PRO A 9 10.94 -13.84 -25.38
N ASP A 10 11.60 -13.46 -26.46
CA ASP A 10 13.07 -13.58 -26.62
C ASP A 10 13.84 -12.24 -26.60
N HIS A 11 13.22 -11.14 -26.20
CA HIS A 11 13.91 -9.83 -26.21
C HIS A 11 14.66 -9.57 -24.89
N LYS A 12 16.00 -9.52 -24.95
CA LYS A 12 16.84 -9.08 -23.82
C LYS A 12 16.58 -7.61 -23.51
N ILE A 13 15.90 -7.36 -22.39
CA ILE A 13 15.50 -6.03 -21.92
C ILE A 13 16.74 -5.15 -21.70
N SER A 14 16.84 -4.04 -22.43
CA SER A 14 17.94 -3.08 -22.26
C SER A 14 17.81 -2.32 -20.93
N ARG A 15 18.92 -1.79 -20.40
CA ARG A 15 18.90 -0.94 -19.19
C ARG A 15 18.02 0.31 -19.36
N GLN A 16 17.81 0.76 -20.60
CA GLN A 16 16.95 1.90 -20.91
C GLN A 16 15.46 1.52 -20.87
N ASP A 17 15.08 0.34 -21.39
CA ASP A 17 13.70 -0.18 -21.31
C ASP A 17 13.26 -0.43 -19.86
N GLN A 18 14.18 -0.90 -19.01
CA GLN A 18 13.92 -1.06 -17.58
C GLN A 18 13.67 0.26 -16.86
N THR A 19 14.22 1.37 -17.36
CA THR A 19 14.09 2.69 -16.71
C THR A 19 12.74 3.32 -17.05
N GLN A 20 12.24 3.10 -18.26
CA GLN A 20 10.95 3.62 -18.72
C GLN A 20 9.77 2.88 -18.07
N LEU A 21 9.85 1.54 -17.95
CA LEU A 21 8.88 0.73 -17.21
C LEU A 21 8.87 0.99 -15.68
N ARG A 22 9.94 1.59 -15.14
CA ARG A 22 10.10 1.85 -13.69
C ARG A 22 9.34 3.07 -13.19
N GLN A 23 8.98 4.01 -14.06
CA GLN A 23 8.33 5.28 -13.66
C GLN A 23 6.82 5.35 -13.93
N GLU A 24 6.26 4.43 -14.72
CA GLU A 24 4.85 4.48 -15.14
C GLU A 24 3.84 3.84 -14.15
N ARG A 25 4.26 3.45 -12.95
CA ARG A 25 3.33 2.94 -11.89
C ARG A 25 3.21 3.88 -10.71
N VAL A 26 3.32 5.18 -10.96
CA VAL A 26 2.79 6.21 -10.06
C VAL A 26 1.32 6.39 -10.45
N LEU A 27 0.41 6.22 -9.50
CA LEU A 27 -1.03 6.35 -9.75
C LEU A 27 -1.34 7.81 -10.15
N ASP A 28 -1.92 8.00 -11.34
CA ASP A 28 -2.50 9.29 -11.73
C ASP A 28 -3.81 9.50 -10.92
N PRO A 29 -3.93 10.57 -10.11
CA PRO A 29 -5.12 10.82 -9.29
C PRO A 29 -6.39 11.11 -10.09
N HIS A 30 -6.32 11.29 -11.42
CA HIS A 30 -7.47 11.61 -12.27
C HIS A 30 -8.05 10.44 -13.07
N LEU A 31 -7.49 9.22 -12.96
CA LEU A 31 -8.06 8.04 -13.60
C LEU A 31 -8.81 7.15 -12.58
N PRO A 32 -10.05 6.70 -12.89
CA PRO A 32 -10.76 5.75 -12.05
C PRO A 32 -10.09 4.37 -12.16
N TYR A 33 -9.17 4.06 -11.25
CA TYR A 33 -8.48 2.78 -11.21
C TYR A 33 -9.23 1.78 -10.32
N LEU A 34 -10.16 1.03 -10.92
CA LEU A 34 -10.80 -0.15 -10.29
C LEU A 34 -9.82 -1.35 -10.24
N LYS A 35 -8.72 -1.22 -9.51
CA LYS A 35 -7.81 -2.34 -9.23
C LYS A 35 -8.07 -2.88 -7.83
N ILE A 36 -8.60 -4.09 -7.79
CA ILE A 36 -8.76 -4.87 -6.54
C ILE A 36 -7.38 -5.13 -5.98
N VAL A 37 -7.19 -4.80 -4.71
CA VAL A 37 -5.98 -5.10 -3.94
C VAL A 37 -6.24 -6.27 -3.01
N SER A 38 -5.19 -6.96 -2.59
CA SER A 38 -5.25 -8.04 -1.58
C SER A 38 -4.66 -7.58 -0.26
N GLN A 39 -3.74 -6.61 -0.30
CA GLN A 39 -3.03 -6.11 0.87
C GLN A 39 -2.81 -4.61 0.80
N VAL A 40 -2.93 -3.95 1.94
CA VAL A 40 -2.59 -2.54 2.10
C VAL A 40 -1.56 -2.41 3.22
N VAL A 41 -0.45 -1.73 2.93
CA VAL A 41 0.62 -1.50 3.89
C VAL A 41 0.76 0.00 4.14
N ILE A 42 0.50 0.40 5.38
CA ILE A 42 0.64 1.78 5.85
C ILE A 42 1.83 1.82 6.79
N GLY A 43 2.83 2.61 6.45
CA GLY A 43 4.03 2.76 7.25
C GLY A 43 5.26 2.13 6.63
N SER A 44 6.32 2.93 6.56
CA SER A 44 7.65 2.56 6.08
C SER A 44 8.65 3.60 6.59
N CYS A 45 9.92 3.50 6.20
CA CYS A 45 10.89 4.57 6.46
C CYS A 45 10.51 5.92 5.80
N THR A 46 9.62 5.93 4.79
CA THR A 46 9.14 7.17 4.17
C THR A 46 7.86 7.71 4.78
N ASN A 47 6.91 6.84 5.13
CA ASN A 47 5.54 7.24 5.52
C ASN A 47 5.05 6.57 6.80
N GLY A 48 5.96 6.32 7.74
CA GLY A 48 5.66 5.75 9.05
C GLY A 48 5.83 6.75 10.20
N ARG A 49 5.80 8.07 9.93
CA ARG A 49 5.88 9.11 10.96
C ARG A 49 4.56 9.20 11.72
N ILE A 50 4.55 9.89 12.86
CA ILE A 50 3.32 10.00 13.67
C ILE A 50 2.22 10.73 12.91
N GLU A 51 2.56 11.73 12.09
CA GLU A 51 1.62 12.46 11.25
C GLU A 51 0.95 11.54 10.21
N ASP A 52 1.73 10.65 9.59
CA ASP A 52 1.21 9.68 8.62
C ASP A 52 0.21 8.71 9.28
N LEU A 53 0.55 8.22 10.48
CA LEU A 53 -0.32 7.34 11.26
C LEU A 53 -1.61 8.05 11.69
N ARG A 54 -1.54 9.32 12.11
CA ARG A 54 -2.74 10.10 12.47
C ARG A 54 -3.66 10.31 11.27
N ILE A 55 -3.09 10.57 10.08
CA ILE A 55 -3.87 10.69 8.84
C ILE A 55 -4.60 9.38 8.55
N ALA A 56 -3.89 8.25 8.61
CA ALA A 56 -4.49 6.95 8.39
C ALA A 56 -5.58 6.63 9.43
N ALA A 57 -5.30 6.87 10.71
CA ALA A 57 -6.24 6.62 11.80
C ALA A 57 -7.51 7.45 11.65
N LYS A 58 -7.41 8.73 11.26
CA LYS A 58 -8.58 9.59 11.03
C LYS A 58 -9.53 9.01 9.97
N ILE A 59 -9.00 8.37 8.94
CA ILE A 59 -9.79 7.77 7.85
C ILE A 59 -10.37 6.42 8.28
N LEU A 60 -9.59 5.62 9.03
CA LEU A 60 -9.99 4.28 9.48
C LEU A 60 -10.94 4.30 10.70
N ALA A 61 -10.96 5.39 11.47
CA ALA A 61 -11.79 5.50 12.68
C ALA A 61 -13.26 5.14 12.42
N GLY A 62 -13.79 4.24 13.24
CA GLY A 62 -15.17 3.76 13.17
C GLY A 62 -15.49 2.84 11.99
N ASN A 63 -14.48 2.41 11.22
CA ASN A 63 -14.66 1.62 10.00
C ASN A 63 -13.77 0.40 9.99
N LYS A 64 -14.13 -0.61 9.20
CA LYS A 64 -13.35 -1.84 9.03
C LYS A 64 -12.79 -1.94 7.63
N ALA A 65 -11.59 -2.50 7.50
CA ALA A 65 -11.03 -2.84 6.21
C ALA A 65 -11.98 -3.78 5.44
N ALA A 66 -12.01 -3.64 4.12
CA ALA A 66 -12.83 -4.45 3.25
C ALA A 66 -12.51 -5.94 3.41
N LYS A 67 -13.53 -6.78 3.23
CA LYS A 67 -13.38 -8.24 3.38
C LYS A 67 -12.32 -8.77 2.41
N GLY A 68 -11.38 -9.55 2.95
CA GLY A 68 -10.29 -10.15 2.17
C GLY A 68 -9.06 -9.27 2.00
N ILE A 69 -9.08 -8.02 2.52
CA ILE A 69 -7.90 -7.15 2.54
C ILE A 69 -7.07 -7.39 3.79
N ARG A 70 -5.77 -7.58 3.61
CA ARG A 70 -4.79 -7.54 4.70
C ARG A 70 -4.34 -6.11 4.91
N LEU A 71 -4.85 -5.44 5.94
CA LEU A 71 -4.37 -4.13 6.36
C LEU A 71 -3.22 -4.28 7.35
N ILE A 72 -2.05 -3.73 7.02
CA ILE A 72 -0.84 -3.82 7.84
C ILE A 72 -0.36 -2.41 8.16
N VAL A 73 -0.15 -2.12 9.45
CA VAL A 73 0.35 -0.83 9.93
C VAL A 73 1.73 -1.00 10.56
N ILE A 74 2.72 -0.22 10.10
CA ILE A 74 4.12 -0.34 10.49
C ILE A 74 4.68 1.04 10.92
N PRO A 75 4.69 1.36 12.21
CA PRO A 75 5.34 2.57 12.71
C PRO A 75 6.84 2.60 12.38
N ALA A 76 7.39 3.74 11.96
CA ALA A 76 8.76 3.80 11.45
C ALA A 76 9.83 3.53 12.53
N THR A 77 9.59 3.93 13.78
CA THR A 77 10.56 3.80 14.88
C THR A 77 9.87 3.39 16.17
N GLN A 78 10.66 2.91 17.14
CA GLN A 78 10.19 2.58 18.49
C GLN A 78 9.59 3.79 19.22
N GLY A 79 10.12 4.99 18.98
CA GLY A 79 9.57 6.23 19.54
C GLY A 79 8.16 6.52 19.02
N ILE A 80 7.97 6.43 17.70
CA ILE A 80 6.67 6.63 17.06
C ILE A 80 5.69 5.53 17.47
N TYR A 81 6.15 4.28 17.59
CA TYR A 81 5.32 3.17 18.06
C TYR A 81 4.76 3.44 19.46
N LYS A 82 5.62 3.83 20.41
CA LYS A 82 5.20 4.20 21.78
C LYS A 82 4.28 5.42 21.78
N GLN A 83 4.55 6.41 20.92
CA GLN A 83 3.73 7.61 20.81
C GLN A 83 2.33 7.29 20.27
N ALA A 84 2.24 6.50 19.19
CA ALA A 84 0.98 6.07 18.60
C ALA A 84 0.14 5.25 19.59
N MET A 85 0.77 4.41 20.41
CA MET A 85 0.11 3.70 21.50
C MET A 85 -0.42 4.65 22.57
N LYS A 86 0.37 5.64 23.01
CA LYS A 86 -0.07 6.65 23.99
C LYS A 86 -1.21 7.53 23.48
N GLU A 87 -1.25 7.79 22.18
CA GLU A 87 -2.31 8.57 21.52
C GLU A 87 -3.57 7.75 21.22
N GLY A 88 -3.60 6.45 21.53
CA GLY A 88 -4.75 5.58 21.28
C GLY A 88 -4.95 5.21 19.79
N LEU A 89 -3.95 5.45 18.93
CA LEU A 89 -4.05 5.12 17.50
C LEU A 89 -4.12 3.61 17.27
N PHE A 90 -3.59 2.81 18.19
CA PHE A 90 -3.57 1.35 18.08
C PHE A 90 -4.98 0.78 18.14
N ASP A 91 -5.81 1.29 19.03
CA ASP A 91 -7.20 0.82 19.17
C ASP A 91 -7.96 1.06 17.87
N ILE A 92 -7.79 2.25 17.26
CA ILE A 92 -8.39 2.57 15.95
C ILE A 92 -7.95 1.60 14.86
N PHE A 93 -6.65 1.27 14.79
CA PHE A 93 -6.14 0.34 13.79
C PHE A 93 -6.62 -1.09 14.03
N LEU A 94 -6.66 -1.54 15.29
CA LEU A 94 -7.14 -2.86 15.66
C LEU A 94 -8.64 -3.02 15.39
N ASP A 95 -9.45 -2.01 15.73
CA ASP A 95 -10.88 -1.97 15.44
C ASP A 95 -11.16 -2.02 13.94
N ALA A 96 -10.29 -1.39 13.13
CA ALA A 96 -10.34 -1.44 11.68
C ALA A 96 -9.89 -2.79 11.09
N GLY A 97 -9.41 -3.73 11.91
CA GLY A 97 -8.93 -5.04 11.50
C GLY A 97 -7.49 -5.04 10.99
N ALA A 98 -6.70 -4.01 11.32
CA ALA A 98 -5.31 -3.93 10.92
C ALA A 98 -4.41 -4.81 11.80
N ALA A 99 -3.42 -5.43 11.17
CA ALA A 99 -2.29 -6.03 11.88
C ALA A 99 -1.21 -4.96 12.12
N ILE A 100 -0.91 -4.66 13.38
CA ILE A 100 0.13 -3.71 13.75
C ILE A 100 1.45 -4.47 13.93
N SER A 101 2.46 -4.08 13.15
CA SER A 101 3.81 -4.64 13.24
C SER A 101 4.66 -3.86 14.24
N THR A 102 5.66 -4.51 14.84
CA THR A 102 6.78 -3.79 15.45
C THR A 102 7.53 -2.97 14.38
N PRO A 103 8.23 -1.89 14.77
CA PRO A 103 9.00 -1.07 13.85
C PRO A 103 10.03 -1.89 13.08
N THR A 104 9.82 -2.01 11.76
CA THR A 104 10.61 -2.84 10.86
C THR A 104 10.48 -2.34 9.42
N CYS A 105 11.29 -2.89 8.52
CA CYS A 105 11.14 -2.67 7.08
C CYS A 105 9.91 -3.40 6.51
N GLY A 106 9.35 -4.35 7.25
CA GLY A 106 8.15 -5.10 6.86
C GLY A 106 8.32 -5.77 5.50
N PRO A 107 7.31 -5.67 4.61
CA PRO A 107 7.36 -6.33 3.31
C PRO A 107 8.18 -5.54 2.29
N CYS A 108 8.83 -4.44 2.66
CA CYS A 108 9.60 -3.59 1.72
C CYS A 108 10.69 -4.35 0.95
N LEU A 109 11.24 -5.43 1.53
CA LEU A 109 12.21 -6.33 0.91
C LEU A 109 11.64 -7.75 0.69
N GLY A 110 10.34 -7.96 0.95
CA GLY A 110 9.69 -9.27 0.87
C GLY A 110 10.14 -10.27 1.93
N GLY A 111 10.75 -9.80 3.03
CA GLY A 111 11.35 -10.68 4.05
C GLY A 111 10.56 -10.80 5.35
N HIS A 112 9.58 -9.94 5.60
CA HIS A 112 8.87 -9.91 6.88
C HIS A 112 7.46 -9.33 6.72
N MET A 113 6.49 -9.86 7.47
CA MET A 113 5.09 -9.40 7.57
C MET A 113 4.46 -8.82 6.30
N GLY A 114 3.61 -9.60 5.63
CA GLY A 114 2.91 -9.17 4.41
C GLY A 114 3.68 -9.46 3.11
N VAL A 115 4.41 -10.57 3.09
CA VAL A 115 5.04 -11.06 1.86
C VAL A 115 3.96 -11.47 0.86
N LEU A 116 4.06 -10.97 -0.37
CA LEU A 116 3.05 -11.22 -1.40
C LEU A 116 3.24 -12.58 -2.07
N ALA A 117 2.13 -13.29 -2.24
CA ALA A 117 2.04 -14.50 -3.03
C ALA A 117 1.93 -14.19 -4.54
N SER A 118 1.95 -15.23 -5.38
CA SER A 118 1.78 -15.06 -6.83
C SER A 118 0.37 -14.51 -7.15
N GLY A 119 0.30 -13.52 -8.04
CA GLY A 119 -0.94 -12.86 -8.44
C GLY A 119 -1.53 -11.88 -7.43
N GLU A 120 -0.95 -11.76 -6.23
CA GLU A 120 -1.43 -10.79 -5.24
C GLU A 120 -1.03 -9.36 -5.61
N ARG A 121 -1.91 -8.42 -5.24
CA ARG A 121 -1.68 -7.00 -5.43
C ARG A 121 -1.63 -6.28 -4.10
N ALA A 122 -0.63 -5.43 -3.93
CA ALA A 122 -0.51 -4.57 -2.75
C ALA A 122 -0.53 -3.10 -3.10
N LEU A 123 -1.15 -2.30 -2.26
CA LEU A 123 -0.92 -0.87 -2.21
C LEU A 123 -0.13 -0.54 -0.94
N ALA A 124 1.04 0.08 -1.11
CA ALA A 124 2.00 0.28 -0.04
C ALA A 124 2.50 1.72 0.01
N THR A 125 2.65 2.26 1.21
CA THR A 125 3.29 3.56 1.44
C THR A 125 4.82 3.43 1.55
N THR A 126 5.40 2.54 0.75
CA THR A 126 6.85 2.36 0.63
C THR A 126 7.39 3.23 -0.51
N ASN A 127 8.70 3.18 -0.77
CA ASN A 127 9.35 4.00 -1.80
C ASN A 127 9.69 3.25 -3.08
N ARG A 128 9.45 1.92 -3.14
CA ARG A 128 9.93 1.06 -4.24
C ARG A 128 8.90 -0.02 -4.55
N ASN A 129 8.63 -0.23 -5.84
CA ASN A 129 7.63 -1.16 -6.36
C ASN A 129 8.11 -1.99 -7.56
N PHE A 130 9.40 -2.33 -7.61
CA PHE A 130 9.89 -3.19 -8.67
C PHE A 130 9.40 -4.64 -8.51
N VAL A 131 9.38 -5.36 -9.63
CA VAL A 131 8.89 -6.75 -9.73
C VAL A 131 9.60 -7.64 -8.70
N GLY A 132 8.84 -8.38 -7.91
CA GLY A 132 9.36 -9.27 -6.85
C GLY A 132 9.94 -8.56 -5.63
N ARG A 133 9.72 -7.25 -5.46
CA ARG A 133 10.27 -6.50 -4.31
C ARG A 133 9.65 -6.88 -2.98
N MET A 134 8.34 -7.13 -2.96
CA MET A 134 7.58 -7.41 -1.73
C MET A 134 7.19 -8.88 -1.58
N GLY A 135 7.72 -9.77 -2.44
CA GLY A 135 7.38 -11.18 -2.45
C GLY A 135 7.56 -11.79 -3.82
N HIS A 136 6.53 -12.52 -4.30
CA HIS A 136 6.60 -13.23 -5.57
C HIS A 136 6.81 -12.29 -6.76
N LYS A 137 7.46 -12.77 -7.82
CA LYS A 137 7.72 -11.98 -9.03
C LYS A 137 6.42 -11.56 -9.73
N ASP A 138 5.40 -12.40 -9.68
CA ASP A 138 4.08 -12.11 -10.27
C ASP A 138 3.20 -11.21 -9.40
N SER A 139 3.71 -10.72 -8.26
CA SER A 139 2.98 -9.76 -7.44
C SER A 139 3.10 -8.34 -8.01
N GLU A 140 2.02 -7.56 -7.86
CA GLU A 140 2.01 -6.16 -8.25
C GLU A 140 1.96 -5.24 -7.04
N VAL A 141 2.77 -4.19 -7.06
CA VAL A 141 2.86 -3.21 -5.98
C VAL A 141 2.56 -1.81 -6.52
N PHE A 142 1.64 -1.14 -5.86
CA PHE A 142 1.27 0.25 -6.13
C PHE A 142 1.75 1.13 -4.97
N LEU A 143 2.29 2.31 -5.30
CA LEU A 143 2.77 3.26 -4.30
C LEU A 143 1.75 4.38 -4.13
N ALA A 144 1.46 4.73 -2.88
CA ALA A 144 0.58 5.83 -2.55
C ALA A 144 0.92 6.44 -1.19
N GLY A 145 0.33 7.60 -0.90
CA GLY A 145 0.38 8.20 0.43
C GLY A 145 -0.53 7.50 1.45
N PRO A 146 -0.37 7.78 2.74
CA PRO A 146 -1.15 7.15 3.82
C PRO A 146 -2.66 7.39 3.71
N ALA A 147 -3.08 8.55 3.19
CA ALA A 147 -4.50 8.86 3.01
C ALA A 147 -5.17 7.95 1.95
N VAL A 148 -4.54 7.81 0.79
CA VAL A 148 -5.00 6.91 -0.28
C VAL A 148 -4.96 5.46 0.20
N ALA A 149 -3.92 5.07 0.94
CA ALA A 149 -3.81 3.72 1.48
C ALA A 149 -4.94 3.39 2.46
N ALA A 150 -5.23 4.28 3.41
CA ALA A 150 -6.34 4.10 4.33
C ALA A 150 -7.70 4.01 3.61
N ALA A 151 -7.95 4.90 2.63
CA ALA A 151 -9.18 4.86 1.83
C ALA A 151 -9.30 3.56 1.01
N THR A 152 -8.20 3.12 0.39
CA THR A 152 -8.11 1.87 -0.36
C THR A 152 -8.38 0.65 0.53
N ALA A 153 -7.89 0.66 1.78
CA ALA A 153 -8.12 -0.43 2.71
C ALA A 153 -9.61 -0.61 3.05
N LEU A 154 -10.36 0.50 3.13
CA LEU A 154 -11.79 0.49 3.36
C LEU A 154 -12.59 0.09 2.11
N ALA A 155 -12.17 0.53 0.92
CA ALA A 155 -12.87 0.26 -0.32
C ALA A 155 -12.55 -1.13 -0.93
N GLY A 156 -11.41 -1.73 -0.60
CA GLY A 156 -10.92 -2.99 -1.21
C GLY A 156 -10.35 -2.84 -2.63
N GLN A 157 -10.32 -1.62 -3.14
CA GLN A 157 -9.81 -1.25 -4.44
C GLN A 157 -9.13 0.12 -4.33
N ILE A 158 -8.22 0.41 -5.25
CA ILE A 158 -7.48 1.68 -5.25
C ILE A 158 -8.45 2.84 -5.49
N VAL A 159 -8.60 3.72 -4.51
CA VAL A 159 -9.48 4.90 -4.59
C VAL A 159 -8.79 6.14 -4.03
N GLY A 160 -9.19 7.31 -4.53
CA GLY A 160 -8.77 8.57 -3.95
C GLY A 160 -9.32 8.75 -2.51
N PRO A 161 -8.68 9.59 -1.67
CA PRO A 161 -9.15 9.85 -0.31
C PRO A 161 -10.52 10.56 -0.26
N GLN A 162 -10.94 11.18 -1.37
CA GLN A 162 -12.24 11.86 -1.53
C GLN A 162 -13.32 10.95 -2.14
N GLU A 163 -12.93 9.82 -2.73
CA GLU A 163 -13.82 8.91 -3.47
C GLU A 163 -14.32 7.75 -2.61
N ARG A 164 -14.17 7.86 -1.29
CA ARG A 164 -14.76 6.90 -0.35
C ARG A 164 -16.27 6.89 -0.61
N GLN A 165 -16.78 5.83 -1.24
CA GLN A 165 -18.21 5.62 -1.41
C GLN A 165 -18.88 5.71 -0.03
N PRO A 166 -19.85 6.62 0.16
CA PRO A 166 -20.61 6.67 1.39
C PRO A 166 -21.60 5.50 1.40
N ASP A 167 -21.53 4.73 2.49
CA ASP A 167 -22.58 3.94 3.15
C ASP A 167 -23.78 3.49 2.28
N GLU A 168 -23.78 2.23 1.85
CA GLU A 168 -25.04 1.51 1.61
C GLU A 168 -25.64 1.14 2.98
N ASN A 169 -26.76 1.81 3.31
CA ASN A 169 -27.76 1.57 4.36
C ASN A 169 -27.66 0.27 5.18
#